data_AF-A0A3M9MJG7-F1
#
_entry.id   AF-A0A3M9MJG7-F1
#
_cell.length_a   1.000
_cell.length_b   1.000
_cell.length_c   1.000
_cell.angle_alpha   90.00
_cell.angle_beta   90.00
_cell.angle_gamma   90.00
#
_symmetry.space_group_name_H-M   'P 1'
#
loop_
_entity.id
_entity.type
_entity.pdbx_description
1 polymer ?
#
loop_
_entity_poly.entity_id
_entity_poly.type
_entity_poly.pdbx_seq_one_letter_code
_entity_poly.pdbx_strand_id
1 'polypeptide(L)'
;MCLLLLPLVLLACTPEQEKPADLITEEKMARIMIDVHLTEAAIARTIHHFDSSRAAYRAAHKQILKRQGVSDSAFKHSYDFYLSNPATLDKIYEIVLDSLSLREAKMTAQVATTDSTTTLEHAPEAVPDTIKAKTKLSKFKRISVPDSLKGLQKKRMIK
;
A
#
# COMPACT_ATOMS: atom_id res chain seq x y z
N MET A 1 30.36 12.25 35.87
CA MET A 1 29.93 12.19 34.46
C MET A 1 28.40 12.34 34.28
N CYS A 2 27.65 12.89 35.25
CA CYS A 2 26.22 13.25 35.06
C CYS A 2 25.97 14.77 35.05
N LEU A 3 26.92 15.60 35.51
CA LEU A 3 26.71 17.05 35.65
C LEU A 3 26.77 17.84 34.32
N LEU A 4 27.26 17.23 33.23
CA LEU A 4 27.36 17.87 31.92
C LEU A 4 26.09 17.70 31.04
N LEU A 5 25.12 16.88 31.46
CA LEU A 5 23.87 16.63 30.72
C LEU A 5 22.70 17.52 31.15
N LEU A 6 22.84 18.25 32.28
CA LEU A 6 21.78 19.08 32.85
C LEU A 6 21.40 20.34 32.03
N PRO A 7 22.31 21.05 31.31
CA PRO A 7 21.93 22.26 30.59
C PRO A 7 21.19 22.01 29.27
N LEU A 8 21.11 20.76 28.77
CA LEU A 8 20.46 20.45 27.49
C LEU A 8 18.93 20.34 27.57
N VAL A 9 18.37 20.13 28.77
CA VAL A 9 16.93 19.87 28.96
C VAL A 9 16.10 21.17 28.90
N LEU A 10 16.72 22.33 29.14
CA LEU A 10 16.00 23.61 29.26
C LEU A 10 15.71 24.30 27.90
N LEU A 11 16.23 23.78 26.79
CA LEU A 11 15.96 24.31 25.44
C LEU A 11 14.83 23.56 24.70
N ALA A 12 14.18 22.59 25.33
CA ALA A 12 13.13 21.78 24.69
C ALA A 12 11.74 22.46 24.65
N CYS A 13 11.66 23.79 24.84
CA CYS A 13 10.42 24.53 24.67
C CYS A 13 10.15 24.68 23.17
N THR A 14 9.34 23.76 22.63
CA THR A 14 8.87 23.84 21.25
C THR A 14 7.79 24.91 21.16
N PRO A 15 7.93 25.92 20.28
CA PRO A 15 6.85 26.86 20.03
C PRO A 15 5.62 26.10 19.53
N GLU A 16 4.44 26.48 20.04
CA GLU A 16 3.17 25.94 19.55
C GLU A 16 3.06 26.23 18.04
N GLN A 17 2.86 25.18 17.26
CA GLN A 17 2.97 25.25 15.81
C GLN A 17 1.65 25.80 15.25
N GLU A 18 1.71 26.96 14.59
CA GLU A 18 0.53 27.59 14.01
C GLU A 18 -0.14 26.68 12.98
N LYS A 19 -1.47 26.63 13.03
CA LYS A 19 -2.30 25.81 12.13
C LYS A 19 -2.11 26.28 10.68
N PRO A 20 -1.66 25.42 9.75
CA PRO A 20 -1.52 25.77 8.34
C PRO A 20 -2.86 26.20 7.71
N ALA A 21 -2.83 27.20 6.83
CA ALA A 21 -4.01 27.66 6.10
C ALA A 21 -4.57 26.59 5.15
N ASP A 22 -3.72 25.70 4.68
CA ASP A 22 -4.02 24.60 3.76
C ASP A 22 -4.18 23.24 4.47
N LEU A 23 -4.54 23.25 5.77
CA LEU A 23 -4.70 22.04 6.56
C LEU A 23 -5.75 21.09 5.98
N ILE A 24 -5.31 19.87 5.66
CA ILE A 24 -6.16 18.74 5.28
C ILE A 24 -6.91 18.26 6.53
N THR A 25 -8.21 18.00 6.44
CA THR A 25 -8.99 17.50 7.59
C THR A 25 -8.55 16.11 8.04
N GLU A 26 -8.80 15.75 9.29
CA GLU A 26 -8.41 14.46 9.88
C GLU A 26 -8.97 13.28 9.07
N GLU A 27 -10.23 13.33 8.65
CA GLU A 27 -10.86 12.25 7.88
C GLU A 27 -10.29 12.16 6.46
N LYS A 28 -9.94 13.31 5.86
CA LYS A 28 -9.30 13.35 4.55
C LYS A 28 -7.86 12.82 4.62
N MET A 29 -7.13 13.15 5.68
CA MET A 29 -5.79 12.63 5.93
C MET A 29 -5.83 11.12 6.16
N ALA A 30 -6.75 10.61 6.98
CA ALA A 30 -6.94 9.18 7.20
C ALA A 30 -7.19 8.41 5.89
N ARG A 31 -8.06 8.94 5.00
CA ARG A 31 -8.30 8.35 3.67
C ARG A 31 -7.03 8.32 2.81
N ILE A 32 -6.25 9.39 2.80
CA ILE A 32 -4.97 9.44 2.08
C ILE A 32 -4.01 8.40 2.63
N MET A 33 -3.87 8.30 3.96
CA MET A 33 -2.95 7.36 4.61
C MET A 33 -3.33 5.90 4.35
N ILE A 34 -4.62 5.57 4.35
CA ILE A 34 -5.11 4.23 3.96
C ILE A 34 -4.66 3.90 2.52
N ASP A 35 -4.88 4.82 1.57
CA ASP A 35 -4.46 4.62 0.18
C ASP A 35 -2.94 4.45 0.05
N VAL A 36 -2.16 5.25 0.80
CA VAL A 36 -0.70 5.18 0.83
C VAL A 36 -0.22 3.84 1.36
N HIS A 37 -0.69 3.39 2.52
CA HIS A 37 -0.27 2.14 3.13
C HIS A 37 -0.64 0.91 2.28
N LEU A 38 -1.83 0.89 1.67
CA LEU A 38 -2.23 -0.18 0.77
C LEU A 38 -1.36 -0.24 -0.49
N THR A 39 -1.05 0.94 -1.05
CA THR A 39 -0.21 1.04 -2.24
C THR A 39 1.23 0.64 -1.94
N GLU A 40 1.77 1.07 -0.81
CA GLU A 40 3.10 0.68 -0.34
C GLU A 40 3.19 -0.83 -0.11
N ALA A 41 2.21 -1.43 0.56
CA ALA A 41 2.15 -2.88 0.76
C ALA A 41 2.04 -3.65 -0.57
N ALA A 42 1.33 -3.11 -1.56
CA ALA A 42 1.28 -3.70 -2.90
C ALA A 42 2.64 -3.61 -3.63
N ILE A 43 3.32 -2.46 -3.54
CA ILE A 43 4.65 -2.26 -4.13
C ILE A 43 5.67 -3.18 -3.45
N ALA A 44 5.68 -3.26 -2.12
CA ALA A 44 6.61 -4.10 -1.36
C ALA A 44 6.48 -5.60 -1.70
N ARG A 45 5.26 -6.05 -2.01
CA ARG A 45 5.01 -7.44 -2.44
C ARG A 45 5.39 -7.74 -3.89
N THR A 46 5.49 -6.73 -4.75
CA THR A 46 5.67 -6.90 -6.21
C THR A 46 7.05 -6.49 -6.70
N ILE A 47 7.72 -5.55 -6.02
CA ILE A 47 9.00 -4.99 -6.43
C ILE A 47 10.01 -5.16 -5.28
N HIS A 48 10.93 -6.10 -5.43
CA HIS A 48 11.93 -6.42 -4.40
C HIS A 48 13.17 -5.51 -4.43
N HIS A 49 13.48 -4.89 -5.58
CA HIS A 49 14.60 -3.97 -5.70
C HIS A 49 14.28 -2.60 -5.10
N PHE A 50 15.10 -2.15 -4.15
CA PHE A 50 14.90 -0.90 -3.40
C PHE A 50 14.75 0.35 -4.27
N ASP A 51 15.62 0.54 -5.26
CA ASP A 51 15.57 1.73 -6.11
C ASP A 51 14.29 1.77 -6.96
N SER A 52 13.91 0.61 -7.51
CA SER A 52 12.69 0.45 -8.29
C SER A 52 11.44 0.63 -7.44
N SER A 53 11.41 0.08 -6.23
CA SER A 53 10.26 0.22 -5.32
C SER A 53 10.11 1.66 -4.85
N ARG A 54 11.21 2.36 -4.56
CA ARG A 54 11.21 3.78 -4.22
C ARG A 54 10.71 4.65 -5.36
N ALA A 55 11.13 4.38 -6.61
CA ALA A 55 10.64 5.10 -7.78
C ALA A 55 9.13 4.87 -8.01
N ALA A 56 8.67 3.62 -7.86
CA ALA A 56 7.26 3.27 -7.96
C ALA A 56 6.43 3.96 -6.88
N TYR A 57 6.90 3.96 -5.62
CA TYR A 57 6.23 4.63 -4.50
C TYR A 57 6.07 6.12 -4.76
N ARG A 58 7.13 6.82 -5.21
CA ARG A 58 7.06 8.26 -5.52
C ARG A 58 6.01 8.56 -6.59
N ALA A 59 5.94 7.75 -7.63
CA ALA A 59 4.93 7.91 -8.69
C ALA A 59 3.52 7.66 -8.15
N ALA A 60 3.32 6.62 -7.35
CA ALA A 60 2.04 6.25 -6.80
C ALA A 60 1.53 7.26 -5.77
N HIS A 61 2.41 7.75 -4.87
CA HIS A 61 2.11 8.80 -3.90
C HIS A 61 1.58 10.07 -4.57
N LYS A 62 2.25 10.53 -5.63
CA LYS A 62 1.79 11.69 -6.42
C LYS A 62 0.42 11.46 -7.05
N GLN A 63 0.14 10.24 -7.52
CA GLN A 63 -1.18 9.90 -8.05
C GLN A 63 -2.26 9.88 -6.97
N ILE A 64 -1.96 9.39 -5.77
CA ILE A 64 -2.88 9.40 -4.63
C ILE A 64 -3.28 10.84 -4.29
N LEU A 65 -2.29 11.72 -4.08
CA LEU A 65 -2.55 13.13 -3.75
C LEU A 65 -3.37 13.83 -4.85
N LYS A 66 -3.04 13.58 -6.12
CA LYS A 66 -3.82 14.10 -7.25
C LYS A 66 -5.28 13.64 -7.23
N ARG A 67 -5.55 12.35 -6.96
CA ARG A 67 -6.93 11.82 -6.88
C ARG A 67 -7.72 12.44 -5.72
N GLN A 68 -7.03 12.79 -4.64
CA GLN A 68 -7.63 13.38 -3.44
C GLN A 68 -7.73 14.92 -3.53
N GLY A 69 -7.27 15.52 -4.65
CA GLY A 69 -7.29 16.98 -4.85
C GLY A 69 -6.42 17.73 -3.83
N VAL A 70 -5.26 17.16 -3.50
CA VAL A 70 -4.32 17.71 -2.52
C VAL A 70 -2.99 17.99 -3.21
N SER A 71 -2.39 19.16 -2.94
CA SER A 71 -1.05 19.47 -3.41
C SER A 71 0.01 18.80 -2.53
N ASP A 72 1.20 18.55 -3.08
CA ASP A 72 2.32 17.98 -2.31
C ASP A 72 2.69 18.85 -1.10
N SER A 73 2.59 20.18 -1.22
CA SER A 73 2.86 21.13 -0.12
C SER A 73 1.81 21.05 0.98
N ALA A 74 0.52 21.03 0.63
CA ALA A 74 -0.56 20.95 1.62
C ALA A 74 -0.52 19.64 2.41
N PHE A 75 -0.19 18.53 1.72
CA PHE A 75 0.06 17.26 2.40
C PHE A 75 1.21 17.37 3.38
N LYS A 76 2.35 17.93 2.95
CA LYS A 76 3.52 18.08 3.81
C LYS A 76 3.23 18.96 5.02
N HIS A 77 2.65 20.16 4.84
CA HIS A 77 2.33 21.06 5.94
C HIS A 77 1.35 20.42 6.93
N SER A 78 0.33 19.73 6.41
CA SER A 78 -0.65 19.05 7.26
C SER A 78 -0.03 17.89 8.03
N TYR A 79 0.82 17.10 7.36
CA TYR A 79 1.50 15.98 8.01
C TYR A 79 2.45 16.47 9.11
N ASP A 80 3.26 17.50 8.83
CA ASP A 80 4.15 18.12 9.81
C ASP A 80 3.34 18.68 11.01
N PHE A 81 2.18 19.31 10.77
CA PHE A 81 1.26 19.76 11.82
C PHE A 81 0.70 18.61 12.67
N TYR A 82 0.34 17.48 12.06
CA TYR A 82 -0.15 16.34 12.84
C TYR A 82 0.96 15.67 13.65
N LEU A 83 2.20 15.65 13.16
CA LEU A 83 3.35 15.17 13.93
C LEU A 83 3.61 15.99 15.19
N SER A 84 3.35 17.30 15.16
CA SER A 84 3.45 18.17 16.34
C SER A 84 2.22 18.10 17.26
N ASN A 85 1.14 17.44 16.83
CA ASN A 85 -0.11 17.28 17.58
C ASN A 85 -0.46 15.80 17.77
N PRO A 86 0.23 15.07 18.67
CA PRO A 86 0.09 13.62 18.81
C PRO A 86 -1.36 13.16 19.05
N ALA A 87 -2.10 13.86 19.90
CA ALA A 87 -3.49 13.51 20.21
C ALA A 87 -4.42 13.55 18.97
N THR A 88 -4.11 14.38 17.98
CA THR A 88 -4.86 14.43 16.72
C THR A 88 -4.37 13.36 15.74
N LEU A 89 -3.07 13.13 15.68
CA LEU A 89 -2.49 12.06 14.87
C LEU A 89 -2.96 10.67 15.31
N ASP A 90 -3.10 10.45 16.62
CA ASP A 90 -3.62 9.20 17.20
C ASP A 90 -5.03 8.90 16.67
N LYS A 91 -5.93 9.88 16.66
CA LYS A 91 -7.29 9.73 16.09
C LYS A 91 -7.28 9.39 14.60
N ILE A 92 -6.37 10.02 13.84
CA ILE A 92 -6.20 9.68 12.42
C ILE A 92 -5.79 8.22 12.28
N TYR A 93 -4.84 7.76 13.10
CA TYR A 93 -4.40 6.36 13.08
C TYR A 93 -5.44 5.37 13.57
N GLU A 94 -6.28 5.72 14.56
CA GLU A 94 -7.44 4.91 14.96
C GLU A 94 -8.34 4.62 13.75
N ILE A 95 -8.69 5.66 12.98
CA ILE A 95 -9.51 5.51 11.76
C ILE A 95 -8.80 4.63 10.71
N VAL A 96 -7.48 4.80 10.54
CA VAL A 96 -6.69 4.02 9.58
C VAL A 96 -6.69 2.54 9.97
N LEU A 97 -6.37 2.23 11.24
CA LEU A 97 -6.30 0.86 11.76
C LEU A 97 -7.66 0.18 11.72
N ASP A 98 -8.73 0.87 12.13
CA ASP A 98 -10.09 0.35 12.06
C ASP A 98 -10.49 0.04 10.62
N SER A 99 -10.24 0.95 9.69
CA SER A 99 -10.59 0.74 8.28
C SER A 99 -9.82 -0.43 7.67
N LEU A 100 -8.53 -0.56 7.97
CA LEU A 100 -7.71 -1.67 7.47
C LEU A 100 -8.13 -3.01 8.07
N SER A 101 -8.37 -3.06 9.39
CA SER A 101 -8.82 -4.26 10.09
C SER A 101 -10.18 -4.74 9.57
N LEU A 102 -11.13 -3.82 9.35
CA LEU A 102 -12.42 -4.16 8.75
C LEU A 102 -12.29 -4.70 7.33
N ARG A 103 -11.36 -4.18 6.52
CA ARG A 103 -11.10 -4.71 5.17
C ARG A 103 -10.49 -6.10 5.23
N GLU A 104 -9.54 -6.33 6.13
CA GLU A 104 -8.92 -7.64 6.35
C GLU A 104 -9.96 -8.69 6.76
N ALA A 105 -10.77 -8.40 7.78
CA ALA A 105 -11.83 -9.28 8.24
C ALA A 105 -12.84 -9.62 7.12
N LYS A 106 -13.17 -8.65 6.26
CA LYS A 106 -14.04 -8.88 5.09
C LYS A 106 -13.40 -9.79 4.06
N MET A 107 -12.08 -9.71 3.86
CA MET A 107 -11.38 -10.58 2.91
C MET A 107 -11.27 -12.02 3.45
N THR A 108 -10.94 -12.20 4.74
CA THR A 108 -10.82 -13.53 5.35
C THR A 108 -12.17 -14.26 5.44
N ALA A 109 -13.26 -13.54 5.76
CA ALA A 109 -14.60 -14.11 5.78
C ALA A 109 -15.05 -14.60 4.40
N GLN A 110 -14.71 -13.87 3.32
CA GLN A 110 -15.05 -14.28 1.96
C GLN A 110 -14.34 -15.56 1.52
N VAL A 111 -13.06 -15.73 1.92
CA VAL A 111 -12.29 -16.95 1.64
C VAL A 111 -12.91 -18.18 2.33
N ALA A 112 -13.39 -18.04 3.57
CA ALA A 112 -14.06 -19.13 4.28
C ALA A 112 -15.39 -19.58 3.63
N THR A 113 -16.10 -18.65 2.96
CA THR A 113 -17.36 -18.97 2.28
C THR A 113 -17.17 -19.64 0.91
N THR A 114 -15.99 -19.53 0.29
CA THR A 114 -15.70 -20.11 -1.03
C THR A 114 -15.18 -21.55 -0.99
N ASP A 115 -14.74 -22.05 0.18
CA ASP A 115 -14.19 -23.41 0.33
C ASP A 115 -15.26 -24.50 0.57
N SER A 116 -16.55 -24.14 0.70
CA SER A 116 -17.65 -25.07 1.02
C SER A 116 -18.40 -25.66 -0.20
N THR A 117 -17.82 -25.67 -1.41
CA THR A 117 -18.50 -26.22 -2.63
C THR A 117 -17.64 -27.19 -3.44
N THR A 118 -16.63 -27.85 -2.86
CA THR A 118 -15.94 -28.96 -3.57
C THR A 118 -15.55 -30.10 -2.62
N THR A 119 -16.54 -30.94 -2.30
CA THR A 119 -16.48 -32.39 -1.94
C THR A 119 -17.92 -32.74 -1.54
N LEU A 120 -18.69 -33.58 -2.24
CA LEU A 120 -18.71 -35.05 -2.35
C LEU A 120 -19.40 -35.38 -3.70
N GLU A 121 -19.03 -36.36 -4.53
CA GLU A 121 -19.03 -37.81 -4.26
C GLU A 121 -18.19 -38.63 -5.26
N HIS A 122 -17.72 -39.77 -4.75
CA HIS A 122 -17.51 -41.07 -5.43
C HIS A 122 -16.07 -41.57 -5.65
N ALA A 123 -15.54 -42.22 -4.61
CA ALA A 123 -14.78 -43.47 -4.71
C ALA A 123 -15.78 -44.65 -4.60
N PRO A 124 -15.51 -45.90 -5.03
CA PRO A 124 -14.17 -46.53 -5.14
C PRO A 124 -13.93 -47.42 -6.39
N GLU A 125 -12.67 -47.61 -6.80
CA GLU A 125 -12.09 -48.96 -7.01
C GLU A 125 -10.61 -48.93 -7.44
N ALA A 126 -9.86 -49.87 -6.84
CA ALA A 126 -8.67 -50.58 -7.33
C ALA A 126 -7.37 -49.82 -7.68
N VAL A 127 -6.35 -50.05 -6.85
CA VAL A 127 -4.92 -49.91 -7.18
C VAL A 127 -4.47 -51.20 -7.90
N PRO A 128 -3.76 -51.12 -9.04
CA PRO A 128 -2.37 -51.60 -9.02
C PRO A 128 -1.39 -50.76 -9.87
N ASP A 129 -0.25 -50.49 -9.26
CA ASP A 129 1.13 -50.61 -9.74
C ASP A 129 1.57 -50.14 -11.14
N THR A 130 2.76 -49.51 -11.10
CA THR A 130 3.82 -49.39 -12.13
C THR A 130 3.92 -48.13 -13.01
N ILE A 131 4.97 -47.35 -12.71
CA ILE A 131 5.98 -46.74 -13.60
C ILE A 131 5.54 -46.40 -15.06
N LYS A 132 5.55 -45.11 -15.43
CA LYS A 132 6.42 -44.51 -16.48
C LYS A 132 5.94 -43.12 -16.91
N ALA A 133 6.88 -42.18 -16.91
CA ALA A 133 6.75 -40.84 -17.47
C ALA A 133 6.28 -40.83 -18.93
N LYS A 134 5.34 -39.93 -19.27
CA LYS A 134 5.23 -39.34 -20.61
C LYS A 134 4.79 -37.87 -20.51
N THR A 135 5.75 -37.01 -20.83
CA THR A 135 5.62 -35.60 -21.17
C THR A 135 4.47 -35.36 -22.14
N LYS A 136 3.50 -34.50 -21.77
CA LYS A 136 2.70 -33.74 -22.73
C LYS A 136 2.57 -32.28 -22.29
N LEU A 137 3.36 -31.48 -22.97
CA LEU A 137 3.36 -30.03 -23.05
C LEU A 137 1.96 -29.49 -23.40
N SER A 138 1.23 -28.95 -22.43
CA SER A 138 -0.01 -28.19 -22.66
C SER A 138 0.24 -26.67 -22.55
N LYS A 139 0.73 -26.13 -23.67
CA LYS A 139 0.45 -24.80 -24.24
C LYS A 139 -0.02 -23.70 -23.25
N PHE A 140 0.92 -23.02 -22.60
CA PHE A 140 0.67 -21.77 -21.86
C PHE A 140 0.29 -20.66 -22.84
N LYS A 141 -0.96 -20.19 -22.81
CA LYS A 141 -1.44 -19.09 -23.66
C LYS A 141 -0.91 -17.77 -23.09
N ARG A 142 -0.07 -17.07 -23.85
CA ARG A 142 0.47 -15.75 -23.47
C ARG A 142 -0.69 -14.77 -23.32
N ILE A 143 -0.78 -14.14 -22.15
CA ILE A 143 -1.65 -12.99 -21.92
C ILE A 143 -1.12 -11.83 -22.76
N SER A 144 -1.99 -11.26 -23.60
CA SER A 144 -1.68 -10.12 -24.46
C SER A 144 -1.52 -8.85 -23.61
N VAL A 145 -0.44 -8.11 -23.85
CA VAL A 145 -0.22 -6.76 -23.31
C VAL A 145 -1.32 -5.82 -23.84
N PRO A 146 -1.97 -5.00 -22.99
CA PRO A 146 -2.99 -4.05 -23.45
C PRO A 146 -2.39 -2.95 -24.34
N ASP A 147 -3.12 -2.57 -25.38
CA ASP A 147 -2.70 -1.70 -26.49
C ASP A 147 -2.28 -0.27 -26.10
N SER A 148 -2.45 0.12 -24.83
CA SER A 148 -2.17 1.46 -24.31
C SER A 148 -0.67 1.84 -24.30
N LEU A 149 0.24 0.90 -24.62
CA LEU A 149 1.70 1.14 -24.62
C LEU A 149 2.32 1.28 -26.02
N LYS A 150 1.56 1.12 -27.11
CA LYS A 150 2.10 1.25 -28.48
C LYS A 150 2.34 2.71 -28.92
N GLY A 151 1.81 3.69 -28.17
CA GLY A 151 1.93 5.12 -28.48
C GLY A 151 3.26 5.78 -28.08
N LEU A 152 4.03 5.22 -27.14
CA LEU A 152 5.27 5.85 -26.66
C LEU A 152 6.56 5.33 -27.35
N GLN A 153 6.52 4.17 -28.01
CA GLN A 153 7.68 3.64 -28.74
C GLN A 153 7.91 4.32 -30.09
N LYS A 154 6.89 4.96 -30.69
CA LYS A 154 7.03 5.62 -32.01
C LYS A 154 7.65 7.02 -31.95
N LYS A 155 7.75 7.65 -30.76
CA LYS A 155 8.29 9.02 -30.63
C LYS A 155 9.80 9.07 -30.37
N ARG A 156 10.47 7.91 -30.25
CA ARG A 156 11.91 7.81 -29.99
C ARG A 156 12.76 7.38 -31.20
N MET A 157 12.14 7.20 -32.37
CA MET A 157 12.82 6.84 -33.63
C MET A 157 12.75 7.93 -34.72
N ILE A 158 12.47 9.18 -34.33
CA ILE A 158 12.61 10.33 -35.23
C ILE A 158 13.35 11.43 -34.47
N LYS A 159 14.66 11.25 -34.30
CA LYS A 159 15.67 12.30 -34.34
C LYS A 159 17.03 11.69 -34.60
#